data_AF-A0A955ZBZ7-F1
#
_entry.id   AF-A0A955ZBZ7-F1
#
_cell.length_a   1.000
_cell.length_b   1.000
_cell.length_c   1.000
_cell.angle_alpha   90.00
_cell.angle_beta   90.00
_cell.angle_gamma   90.00
#
_symmetry.space_group_name_H-M   'P 1'
#
loop_
_entity.id
_entity.type
_entity.pdbx_description
1 polymer ?
#
loop_
_entity_poly.entity_id
_entity_poly.type
_entity_poly.pdbx_seq_one_letter_code
_entity_poly.pdbx_strand_id
1 'polypeptide(L)'
;MHAAGTMLAFKVTEQRRPMWTWLMPAVYFLAAAGCVVTKLRDPSAEVGVQGALVAVGFVAVWAVPGVFTSRSARVSVTERGLRVDGRPIVIHEATVEPLSRGAGSLRVRAADGLRTFVFGSYADAQRVLQMLSPSAAPATA
;
A
#
# COMPACT_ATOMS: atom_id res chain seq x y z
N MET A 1 39.69 -3.74 10.97
CA MET A 1 38.85 -2.54 11.16
C MET A 1 37.63 -2.67 10.27
N HIS A 2 36.53 -3.24 10.78
CA HIS A 2 35.25 -3.25 10.08
C HIS A 2 34.47 -2.04 10.56
N ALA A 3 34.23 -1.08 9.66
CA ALA A 3 33.28 -0.02 9.89
C ALA A 3 31.93 -0.68 10.20
N ALA A 4 31.50 -0.57 11.46
CA ALA A 4 30.16 -0.91 11.87
C ALA A 4 29.23 0.12 11.21
N GLY A 5 28.89 -0.11 9.94
CA GLY A 5 27.94 0.70 9.19
C GLY A 5 26.68 0.82 10.03
N THR A 6 26.29 2.05 10.33
CA THR A 6 25.23 2.40 11.28
C THR A 6 23.92 1.73 10.89
N MET A 7 23.64 0.57 11.47
CA MET A 7 22.43 -0.18 11.20
C MET A 7 21.32 0.34 12.12
N LEU A 8 20.52 1.28 11.60
CA LEU A 8 19.33 1.75 12.31
C LEU A 8 18.16 0.83 11.98
N ALA A 9 17.67 0.11 12.98
CA ALA A 9 16.53 -0.80 12.87
C ALA A 9 15.31 -0.23 13.59
N PHE A 10 14.21 -0.10 12.87
CA PHE A 10 12.93 0.39 13.37
C PHE A 10 11.88 -0.72 13.30
N LYS A 11 11.09 -0.84 14.35
CA LYS A 11 9.89 -1.68 14.34
C LYS A 11 8.75 -0.85 13.74
N VAL A 12 8.19 -1.32 12.63
CA VAL A 12 7.14 -0.61 11.88
C VAL A 12 5.97 -1.54 11.64
N THR A 13 4.85 -0.97 11.20
CA THR A 13 3.73 -1.73 10.67
C THR A 13 3.73 -1.59 9.15
N GLU A 14 3.94 -2.68 8.42
CA GLU A 14 3.79 -2.70 6.98
C GLU A 14 2.31 -2.89 6.64
N GLN A 15 1.77 -1.93 5.89
CA GLN A 15 0.45 -1.98 5.28
C GLN A 15 0.59 -2.39 3.82
N ARG A 16 0.05 -3.56 3.48
CA ARG A 16 -0.07 -4.02 2.09
C ARG A 16 -1.52 -3.93 1.64
N ARG A 17 -1.72 -3.34 0.47
CA ARG A 17 -2.98 -3.46 -0.25
C ARG A 17 -3.06 -4.87 -0.82
N PRO A 18 -4.07 -5.67 -0.45
CA PRO A 18 -4.29 -6.96 -1.09
C PRO A 18 -4.45 -6.80 -2.61
N MET A 19 -3.99 -7.77 -3.40
CA MET A 19 -4.21 -7.73 -4.85
C MET A 19 -5.69 -7.76 -5.22
N TRP A 20 -6.54 -8.42 -4.41
CA TRP A 20 -7.99 -8.49 -4.66
C TRP A 20 -8.68 -7.12 -4.63
N THR A 21 -8.16 -6.16 -3.85
CA THR A 21 -8.69 -4.78 -3.80
C THR A 21 -8.60 -4.07 -5.15
N TRP A 22 -7.68 -4.49 -6.03
CA TRP A 22 -7.58 -3.97 -7.40
C TRP A 22 -8.57 -4.64 -8.37
N LEU A 23 -8.97 -5.89 -8.10
CA LEU A 23 -9.88 -6.65 -8.97
C LEU A 23 -11.35 -6.37 -8.67
N MET A 24 -11.69 -6.07 -7.42
CA MET A 24 -13.08 -5.84 -6.99
C MET A 24 -13.84 -4.76 -7.79
N PRO A 25 -13.22 -3.62 -8.17
CA PRO A 25 -13.89 -2.67 -9.03
C PRO A 25 -14.36 -3.26 -10.35
N ALA A 26 -13.50 -4.03 -11.03
CA ALA A 26 -13.84 -4.66 -12.29
C ALA A 26 -14.98 -5.69 -12.13
N VAL A 27 -14.92 -6.51 -11.08
CA VAL A 27 -15.99 -7.49 -10.76
C VAL A 27 -17.32 -6.79 -10.50
N TYR A 28 -17.29 -5.68 -9.74
CA TYR A 28 -18.49 -4.88 -9.47
C TYR A 28 -19.10 -4.30 -10.76
N PHE A 29 -18.28 -3.69 -11.64
CA PHE A 29 -18.76 -3.16 -12.90
C PHE A 29 -19.37 -4.24 -13.80
N LEU A 30 -18.76 -5.42 -13.87
CA LEU A 30 -19.30 -6.55 -14.62
C LEU A 30 -20.64 -7.03 -14.05
N ALA A 31 -20.75 -7.15 -12.73
CA ALA A 31 -22.01 -7.52 -12.07
C ALA A 31 -23.11 -6.47 -12.32
N ALA A 32 -22.79 -5.18 -12.17
CA ALA A 32 -23.72 -4.09 -12.44
C ALA A 32 -24.17 -4.06 -13.92
N ALA A 33 -23.25 -4.23 -14.86
CA ALA A 33 -23.57 -4.31 -16.28
C ALA A 33 -24.49 -5.51 -16.60
N GLY A 34 -24.23 -6.68 -15.99
CA GLY A 34 -25.09 -7.85 -16.10
C GLY A 34 -26.52 -7.60 -15.59
N CYS A 35 -26.66 -6.87 -14.49
CA CYS A 35 -27.97 -6.48 -13.93
C CYS A 35 -28.74 -5.53 -14.87
N VAL A 36 -28.04 -4.57 -15.48
CA VAL A 36 -28.64 -3.64 -16.46
C VAL A 36 -29.08 -4.40 -17.71
N VAL A 37 -28.21 -5.25 -18.27
CA VAL A 37 -28.51 -6.03 -19.49
C VAL A 37 -29.69 -6.99 -19.25
N THR A 38 -29.76 -7.64 -18.10
CA THR A 38 -30.86 -8.56 -17.76
C THR A 38 -32.18 -7.81 -17.63
N LYS A 39 -32.21 -6.64 -16.98
CA LYS A 39 -33.43 -5.82 -16.91
C LYS A 39 -33.86 -5.20 -18.24
N LEU A 40 -32.92 -4.86 -19.12
CA LEU A 40 -33.25 -4.39 -20.46
C LEU A 40 -33.84 -5.50 -21.34
N ARG A 41 -33.43 -6.75 -21.14
CA ARG A 41 -33.94 -7.91 -21.89
C ARG A 41 -35.24 -8.48 -21.30
N ASP A 42 -35.40 -8.45 -20.00
CA ASP A 42 -36.60 -8.90 -19.30
C ASP A 42 -36.95 -7.94 -18.13
N PRO A 43 -37.89 -7.00 -18.36
CA PRO A 43 -38.29 -6.03 -17.35
C PRO A 43 -38.94 -6.67 -16.12
N SER A 44 -39.53 -7.86 -16.28
CA SER A 44 -40.24 -8.58 -15.21
C SER A 44 -39.29 -9.35 -14.27
N ALA A 45 -38.05 -9.62 -14.72
CA ALA A 45 -37.09 -10.41 -13.95
C ALA A 45 -36.66 -9.71 -12.65
N GLU A 46 -37.00 -10.28 -11.49
CA GLU A 46 -36.59 -9.77 -10.16
C GLU A 46 -35.07 -9.73 -9.94
N VAL A 47 -34.31 -10.37 -10.84
CA VAL A 47 -32.84 -10.40 -10.88
C VAL A 47 -32.24 -9.00 -10.83
N GLY A 48 -32.90 -7.98 -11.40
CA GLY A 48 -32.42 -6.60 -11.33
C GLY A 48 -32.44 -5.99 -9.93
N VAL A 49 -33.43 -6.34 -9.09
CA VAL A 49 -33.56 -5.86 -7.71
C VAL A 49 -32.58 -6.59 -6.80
N GLN A 50 -32.45 -7.91 -6.98
CA GLN A 50 -31.45 -8.72 -6.26
C GLN A 50 -30.03 -8.30 -6.62
N GLY A 51 -29.76 -8.02 -7.90
CA GLY A 51 -28.49 -7.51 -8.39
C GLY A 51 -28.14 -6.12 -7.86
N ALA A 52 -29.13 -5.22 -7.77
CA ALA A 52 -28.95 -3.91 -7.13
C ALA A 52 -28.68 -4.04 -5.62
N LEU A 53 -29.35 -4.96 -4.92
CA LEU A 53 -29.09 -5.24 -3.50
C LEU A 53 -27.69 -5.81 -3.26
N VAL A 54 -27.23 -6.72 -4.12
CA VAL A 54 -25.84 -7.23 -4.10
C VAL A 54 -24.87 -6.08 -4.34
N ALA A 55 -25.11 -5.24 -5.35
CA ALA A 55 -24.27 -4.07 -5.63
C ALA A 55 -24.17 -3.12 -4.42
N VAL A 56 -25.29 -2.80 -3.76
CA VAL A 56 -25.31 -1.98 -2.53
C VAL A 56 -24.56 -2.66 -1.39
N GLY A 57 -24.68 -3.98 -1.23
CA GLY A 57 -23.88 -4.75 -0.27
C GLY A 57 -22.37 -4.68 -0.55
N PHE A 58 -21.97 -4.64 -1.82
CA PHE A 58 -20.58 -4.46 -2.24
C PHE A 58 -20.07 -3.02 -2.08
N VAL A 59 -20.95 -2.01 -1.99
CA VAL A 59 -20.53 -0.64 -1.65
C VAL A 59 -19.86 -0.61 -0.28
N ALA A 60 -20.30 -1.43 0.69
CA ALA A 60 -19.61 -1.55 1.97
C ALA A 60 -18.19 -2.13 1.83
N VAL A 61 -17.96 -3.04 0.87
CA VAL A 61 -16.62 -3.56 0.54
C VAL A 61 -15.74 -2.48 -0.08
N TRP A 62 -16.32 -1.54 -0.84
CA TRP A 62 -15.64 -0.37 -1.40
C TRP A 62 -15.40 0.76 -0.38
N ALA A 63 -16.36 0.97 0.53
CA ALA A 63 -16.33 2.00 1.57
C ALA A 63 -15.48 1.60 2.78
N VAL A 64 -14.90 0.40 2.79
CA VAL A 64 -13.80 0.04 3.67
C VAL A 64 -12.49 0.15 2.88
N PRO A 65 -11.87 1.34 2.78
CA PRO A 65 -10.50 1.50 2.31
C PRO A 65 -9.45 0.75 3.15
N GLY A 66 -9.87 -0.04 4.14
CA GLY A 66 -9.14 -0.30 5.37
C GLY A 66 -8.63 -1.71 5.58
N VAL A 67 -8.92 -2.70 4.71
CA VAL A 67 -8.32 -4.03 4.89
C VAL A 67 -6.90 -4.06 4.30
N PHE A 68 -6.07 -3.11 4.72
CA PHE A 68 -4.64 -3.31 4.62
C PHE A 68 -4.31 -4.51 5.48
N THR A 69 -3.75 -5.54 4.87
CA THR A 69 -3.06 -6.56 5.66
C THR A 69 -1.93 -5.84 6.38
N SER A 70 -2.11 -5.64 7.67
CA SER A 70 -1.16 -4.95 8.54
C SER A 70 -0.31 -6.01 9.20
N ARG A 71 0.98 -6.03 8.91
CA ARG A 71 1.93 -6.93 9.56
C ARG A 71 3.00 -6.13 10.28
N SER A 72 3.44 -6.61 11.44
CA SER A 72 4.65 -6.04 12.03
C SER A 72 5.84 -6.41 11.15
N ALA A 73 6.67 -5.42 10.82
CA ALA A 73 7.88 -5.59 10.06
C ALA A 73 9.04 -4.83 10.72
N ARG A 74 10.26 -5.27 10.47
CA ARG A 74 11.46 -4.54 10.88
C ARG A 74 12.09 -3.89 9.66
N VAL A 75 12.17 -2.57 9.65
CA VAL A 75 12.86 -1.81 8.62
C VAL A 75 14.24 -1.45 9.13
N SER A 76 15.28 -1.74 8.35
CA SER A 76 16.64 -1.28 8.66
C SER A 76 17.28 -0.66 7.44
N VAL A 77 17.95 0.47 7.62
CA VAL A 77 18.72 1.13 6.56
C VAL A 77 20.18 0.75 6.69
N THR A 78 20.82 0.46 5.56
CA THR A 78 22.25 0.19 5.45
C THR A 78 22.83 1.05 4.33
N GLU A 79 24.15 1.16 4.23
CA GLU A 79 24.81 1.84 3.10
C GLU A 79 24.42 1.26 1.72
N ARG A 80 23.95 0.00 1.69
CA ARG A 80 23.50 -0.69 0.48
C ARG A 80 22.00 -0.53 0.21
N GLY A 81 21.29 0.28 1.00
CA GLY A 81 19.86 0.55 0.86
C GLY A 81 19.00 -0.04 1.98
N LEU A 82 17.69 -0.10 1.72
CA LEU A 82 16.67 -0.53 2.69
C LEU A 82 16.59 -2.05 2.79
N ARG A 83 16.51 -2.55 4.01
CA ARG A 83 16.16 -3.94 4.29
C ARG A 83 14.86 -3.99 5.09
N VAL A 84 13.99 -4.94 4.74
CA VAL A 84 12.75 -5.24 5.46
C VAL A 84 12.81 -6.69 5.92
N ASP A 85 12.63 -6.91 7.21
CA ASP A 85 12.78 -8.22 7.87
C ASP A 85 14.12 -8.90 7.51
N GLY A 86 15.18 -8.09 7.39
CA GLY A 86 16.52 -8.57 7.02
C GLY A 86 16.72 -8.82 5.53
N ARG A 87 15.70 -8.71 4.67
CA ARG A 87 15.83 -8.87 3.21
C ARG A 87 16.05 -7.52 2.52
N PRO A 88 17.05 -7.38 1.63
CA PRO A 88 17.25 -6.15 0.87
C PRO A 88 16.09 -5.91 -0.09
N ILE A 89 15.70 -4.65 -0.27
CA ILE A 89 14.68 -4.22 -1.23
C ILE A 89 15.27 -3.16 -2.14
N VAL A 90 15.09 -3.34 -3.44
CA VAL A 90 15.40 -2.32 -4.44
C VAL A 90 14.29 -1.27 -4.44
N ILE A 91 14.67 -0.02 -4.15
CA ILE A 91 13.75 1.11 -4.08
C ILE A 91 13.89 1.95 -5.33
N HIS A 92 12.77 2.25 -5.96
CA HIS A 92 12.71 3.23 -7.06
C HIS A 92 12.33 4.61 -6.55
N GLU A 93 11.42 4.67 -5.58
CA GLU A 93 10.93 5.91 -5.02
C GLU A 93 10.53 5.72 -3.56
N ALA A 94 10.80 6.72 -2.73
CA ALA A 94 10.36 6.75 -1.34
C ALA A 94 9.83 8.14 -1.00
N THR A 95 8.67 8.20 -0.37
CA THR A 95 8.03 9.43 0.11
C THR A 95 7.55 9.25 1.54
N VAL A 96 7.57 10.33 2.31
CA VAL A 96 7.13 10.33 3.71
C VAL A 96 5.97 11.29 3.87
N GLU A 97 4.88 10.82 4.45
CA GLU A 97 3.69 11.63 4.76
C GLU A 97 3.42 11.59 6.28
N PRO A 98 3.06 12.73 6.89
CA PRO A 98 2.65 12.77 8.28
C PRO A 98 1.32 12.05 8.48
N LEU A 99 1.20 11.32 9.58
CA LEU A 99 -0.04 10.69 10.04
C LEU A 99 -0.55 11.37 11.31
N SER A 100 -1.80 11.10 11.67
CA SER A 100 -2.40 11.56 12.92
C SER A 100 -1.57 11.12 14.13
N ARG A 101 -1.58 11.91 15.21
CA ARG A 101 -0.87 11.65 16.48
C ARG A 101 0.67 11.64 16.38
N GLY A 102 1.25 12.32 15.40
CA GLY A 102 2.70 12.47 15.27
C GLY A 102 3.41 11.24 14.68
N ALA A 103 2.65 10.25 14.23
CA ALA A 103 3.16 9.11 13.48
C ALA A 103 3.60 9.53 12.06
N GLY A 104 4.42 8.71 11.42
CA GLY A 104 4.84 8.91 10.03
C GLY A 104 4.52 7.70 9.16
N SER A 105 4.14 7.94 7.91
CA SER A 105 4.06 6.88 6.90
C SER A 105 5.16 7.05 5.88
N LEU A 106 5.92 5.98 5.64
CA LEU A 106 6.89 5.89 4.56
C LEU A 106 6.28 5.03 3.45
N ARG A 107 6.00 5.64 2.31
CA ARG A 107 5.59 4.90 1.10
C ARG A 107 6.83 4.62 0.27
N VAL A 108 7.02 3.36 -0.10
CA VAL A 108 8.16 2.88 -0.88
C VAL A 108 7.62 2.17 -2.11
N ARG A 109 8.02 2.64 -3.28
CA ARG A 109 7.82 1.95 -4.56
C ARG A 109 9.02 1.06 -4.81
N ALA A 110 8.82 -0.24 -4.66
CA ALA A 110 9.80 -1.27 -4.95
C ALA A 110 9.44 -2.01 -6.26
N ALA A 111 10.34 -2.84 -6.76
CA ALA A 111 10.10 -3.66 -7.95
C ALA A 111 8.90 -4.61 -7.78
N ASP A 112 8.59 -5.03 -6.55
CA ASP A 112 7.45 -5.91 -6.23
C ASP A 112 6.15 -5.16 -5.90
N GLY A 113 6.15 -3.84 -6.03
CA GLY A 113 4.98 -2.99 -5.88
C GLY A 113 5.12 -1.90 -4.81
N LEU A 114 3.98 -1.26 -4.51
CA LEU A 114 3.90 -0.18 -3.53
C LEU A 114 3.72 -0.75 -2.12
N ARG A 115 4.61 -0.37 -1.21
CA ARG A 115 4.59 -0.75 0.21
C ARG A 115 4.47 0.50 1.07
N THR A 116 3.67 0.42 2.13
CA THR A 116 3.54 1.52 3.09
C THR A 116 4.00 1.03 4.46
N PHE A 117 4.91 1.76 5.11
CA PHE A 117 5.42 1.45 6.44
C PHE A 117 5.02 2.56 7.40
N VAL A 118 4.34 2.20 8.47
CA VAL A 118 3.90 3.13 9.52
C VAL A 118 4.89 3.10 10.67
N PHE A 119 5.47 4.25 10.95
CA PHE A 119 6.41 4.52 12.04
C PHE A 119 5.66 5.17 13.20
N GLY A 120 6.07 4.86 14.43
CA GLY A 120 5.52 5.49 15.64
C GLY A 120 5.81 6.99 15.74
N SER A 121 6.82 7.48 15.02
CA SER A 121 7.20 8.89 14.95
C SER A 121 7.46 9.31 13.50
N TYR A 122 6.97 10.48 13.13
CA TYR A 122 7.27 11.13 11.85
C TYR A 122 8.77 11.40 11.69
N ALA A 123 9.47 11.75 12.77
CA ALA A 123 10.90 11.99 12.74
C ALA A 123 11.70 10.73 12.38
N ASP A 124 11.25 9.55 12.82
CA ASP A 124 11.91 8.28 12.47
C ASP A 124 11.70 7.93 10.99
N ALA A 125 10.48 8.16 10.47
CA ALA A 125 10.19 7.99 9.05
C ALA A 125 11.04 8.93 8.17
N GLN A 126 11.17 10.21 8.55
CA GLN A 126 12.01 11.18 7.86
C GLN A 126 13.50 10.80 7.93
N ARG A 127 13.98 10.36 9.09
CA ARG A 127 15.37 9.91 9.26
C ARG A 127 15.70 8.74 8.34
N VAL A 128 14.78 7.77 8.22
CA VAL A 128 14.90 6.66 7.26
C VAL A 128 14.95 7.18 5.83
N LEU A 129 14.06 8.10 5.44
CA LEU A 129 14.06 8.68 4.09
C LEU A 129 15.37 9.39 3.76
N GLN A 130 15.87 10.23 4.67
CA GLN A 130 17.14 10.95 4.49
C GLN A 130 18.33 10.01 4.26
N MET A 131 18.32 8.83 4.90
CA MET A 131 19.35 7.81 4.73
C MET A 131 19.18 6.97 3.45
N LEU A 132 18.00 6.99 2.84
CA LEU A 132 17.75 6.39 1.52
C LEU A 132 18.02 7.37 0.37
N SER A 133 17.89 8.66 0.63
CA SER A 133 18.16 9.75 -0.32
C SER A 133 19.63 10.20 -0.51
N PRO A 134 20.70 9.64 0.11
CA PRO A 134 22.05 10.16 -0.13
C PRO A 134 22.62 9.80 -1.52
N SER A 135 21.85 9.13 -2.39
CA SER A 135 22.21 8.86 -3.79
C SER A 135 21.42 9.70 -4.81
N ALA A 136 20.95 10.89 -4.42
CA ALA A 136 20.54 11.94 -5.35
C ALA A 136 21.62 13.03 -5.45
N ALA A 137 22.88 12.64 -5.60
CA ALA A 137 23.88 13.50 -6.24
C ALA A 137 23.80 13.21 -7.75
N PRO A 138 23.66 14.22 -8.62
CA PRO A 138 23.67 13.98 -10.05
C PRO A 138 25.04 13.40 -10.41
N ALA A 139 25.05 12.19 -10.98
CA ALA A 139 26.18 11.75 -11.78
C ALA A 139 26.22 12.66 -13.01
N THR A 140 26.99 13.73 -12.93
CA THR A 140 27.47 14.45 -14.10
C THR A 140 28.23 13.46 -14.97
N ALA A 141 27.68 13.20 -16.16
CA ALA A 141 28.40 12.78 -17.35
C ALA A 141 27.83 13.57 -18.52
#